data_AF-A0A9Q0XM95-F1
#
_entry.id   AF-A0A9Q0XM95-F1
#
_cell.length_a   1.000
_cell.length_b   1.000
_cell.length_c   1.000
_cell.angle_alpha   90.00
_cell.angle_beta   90.00
_cell.angle_gamma   90.00
#
_symmetry.space_group_name_H-M   'P 1'
#
loop_
_entity.id
_entity.type
_entity.pdbx_description
1 polymer ?
#
loop_
_entity_poly.entity_id
_entity_poly.type
_entity_poly.pdbx_seq_one_letter_code
_entity_poly.pdbx_strand_id
1 'polypeptide(L)'
;MSFEARIARLGEMKEKNYAVPDGFLAAQKDANELLCLVRSSVGKPEDHPGAYDLKLSQYKQLLSVESRQLGSACRKLAMAEKSPEEMLVAMTSSFQVLCCLTEACMRLVKIMNSETQQEEIVAKIDEVVINYICLLKAAEAAFGKSSGDSSIKLLARHSTTMATIVSTLTRSLKMLLNK
;
A
#
# COMPACT_ATOMS: atom_id res chain seq x y z
N MET A 1 -2.57 -1.96 20.87
CA MET A 1 -1.17 -2.00 20.39
C MET A 1 -0.64 -0.57 20.32
N SER A 2 0.59 -0.30 20.74
CA SER A 2 1.19 1.05 20.63
C SER A 2 1.44 1.44 19.17
N PHE A 3 1.76 2.71 18.90
CA PHE A 3 2.15 3.14 17.55
C PHE A 3 3.43 2.43 17.09
N GLU A 4 4.48 2.46 17.91
CA GLU A 4 5.74 1.77 17.62
C GLU A 4 5.57 0.27 17.38
N ALA A 5 4.72 -0.41 18.16
CA ALA A 5 4.44 -1.82 17.93
C ALA A 5 3.74 -2.09 16.59
N ARG A 6 2.89 -1.18 16.11
CA ARG A 6 2.29 -1.26 14.77
C ARG A 6 3.30 -1.05 13.67
N ILE A 7 4.20 -0.08 13.83
CA ILE A 7 5.28 0.19 12.89
C ILE A 7 6.25 -1.00 12.83
N ALA A 8 6.62 -1.57 13.97
CA ALA A 8 7.44 -2.79 14.03
C ALA A 8 6.75 -3.96 13.31
N ARG A 9 5.44 -4.16 13.55
CA ARG A 9 4.67 -5.20 12.88
C ARG A 9 4.60 -5.02 11.36
N LEU A 10 4.43 -3.78 10.89
CA LEU A 10 4.51 -3.46 9.47
C LEU A 10 5.92 -3.75 8.90
N GLY A 11 6.97 -3.41 9.65
CA GLY A 11 8.35 -3.73 9.29
C GLY A 11 8.58 -5.24 9.11
N GLU A 12 8.03 -6.07 10.01
CA GLU A 12 8.05 -7.52 9.85
C GLU A 12 7.37 -7.98 8.55
N MET A 13 6.20 -7.41 8.23
CA MET A 13 5.48 -7.72 6.98
C MET A 13 6.29 -7.34 5.74
N LYS A 14 7.00 -6.22 5.78
CA LYS A 14 7.85 -5.73 4.67
C LYS A 14 9.02 -6.67 4.39
N GLU A 15 9.59 -7.32 5.39
CA GLU A 15 10.71 -8.25 5.20
C GLU A 15 10.25 -9.66 4.79
N LYS A 16 8.93 -9.91 4.68
CA LYS A 16 8.40 -11.22 4.27
C LYS A 16 8.71 -11.52 2.81
N ASN A 17 9.01 -12.79 2.57
CA ASN A 17 9.01 -13.39 1.25
C ASN A 17 7.86 -14.41 1.18
N TYR A 18 7.17 -14.40 0.05
CA TYR A 18 6.05 -15.31 -0.20
C TYR A 18 6.47 -16.42 -1.16
N ALA A 19 6.05 -17.66 -0.87
CA ALA A 19 6.44 -18.85 -1.62
C ALA A 19 5.21 -19.69 -1.99
N VAL A 20 5.30 -20.46 -3.07
CA VAL A 20 4.26 -21.44 -3.45
C VAL A 20 4.14 -22.58 -2.43
N PRO A 21 2.96 -23.19 -2.26
CA PRO A 21 1.71 -22.90 -2.99
C PRO A 21 0.89 -21.74 -2.41
N ASP A 22 1.13 -21.35 -1.16
CA ASP A 22 0.22 -20.47 -0.40
C ASP A 22 0.59 -18.97 -0.46
N GLY A 23 1.55 -18.58 -1.30
CA GLY A 23 2.14 -17.24 -1.30
C GLY A 23 1.12 -16.11 -1.47
N PHE A 24 0.14 -16.27 -2.37
CA PHE A 24 -0.93 -15.29 -2.56
C PHE A 24 -1.87 -15.23 -1.36
N LEU A 25 -2.26 -16.38 -0.80
CA LEU A 25 -3.12 -16.43 0.38
C LEU A 25 -2.44 -15.80 1.60
N ALA A 26 -1.13 -16.05 1.79
CA ALA A 26 -0.33 -15.43 2.83
C ALA A 26 -0.26 -13.90 2.65
N ALA A 27 0.05 -13.43 1.45
CA ALA A 27 0.07 -11.99 1.13
C ALA A 27 -1.30 -11.33 1.35
N GLN A 28 -2.40 -12.02 1.05
CA GLN A 28 -3.74 -11.53 1.34
C GLN A 28 -4.02 -11.40 2.84
N LYS A 29 -3.60 -12.38 3.65
CA LYS A 29 -3.74 -12.32 5.12
C LYS A 29 -2.96 -11.12 5.68
N ASP A 30 -1.72 -10.95 5.22
CA ASP A 30 -0.87 -9.84 5.64
C ASP A 30 -1.42 -8.49 5.18
N ALA A 31 -1.99 -8.39 3.97
CA ALA A 31 -2.67 -7.18 3.51
C ALA A 31 -3.94 -6.85 4.32
N ASN A 32 -4.69 -7.87 4.77
CA ASN A 32 -5.82 -7.66 5.67
C ASN A 32 -5.36 -7.21 7.07
N GLU A 33 -4.26 -7.76 7.56
CA GLU A 33 -3.67 -7.29 8.82
C GLU A 33 -3.19 -5.84 8.69
N LEU A 34 -2.52 -5.49 7.58
CA LEU A 34 -2.11 -4.13 7.25
C LEU A 34 -3.31 -3.15 7.24
N LEU A 35 -4.46 -3.58 6.71
CA LEU A 35 -5.70 -2.80 6.74
C LEU A 35 -6.16 -2.51 8.18
N CYS A 36 -6.08 -3.49 9.08
CA CYS A 36 -6.39 -3.30 10.50
C CYS A 36 -5.42 -2.32 11.19
N LEU A 37 -4.12 -2.38 10.85
CA LEU A 37 -3.10 -1.46 11.36
C LEU A 37 -3.40 -0.02 10.94
N VAL A 38 -3.74 0.17 9.66
CA VAL A 38 -4.12 1.46 9.06
C VAL A 38 -5.31 2.07 9.78
N ARG A 39 -6.40 1.33 9.93
CA ARG A 39 -7.64 1.81 10.57
C ARG A 39 -7.45 2.22 12.03
N SER A 40 -6.45 1.66 12.69
CA SER A 40 -6.12 1.99 14.07
C SER A 40 -5.26 3.27 14.21
N SER A 41 -4.85 3.91 13.10
CA SER A 41 -3.79 4.96 13.07
C SER A 41 -4.20 6.31 13.63
N VAL A 42 -5.50 6.64 13.61
CA VAL A 42 -6.02 7.88 14.19
C VAL A 42 -5.75 7.90 15.70
N GLY A 43 -5.36 9.07 16.22
CA GLY A 43 -5.19 9.25 17.65
C GLY A 43 -4.37 10.48 18.00
N LYS A 44 -3.91 10.54 19.25
CA LYS A 44 -3.18 11.70 19.75
C LYS A 44 -1.95 12.00 18.87
N PRO A 45 -1.84 13.24 18.35
CA PRO A 45 -0.66 13.69 17.64
C PRO A 45 0.57 13.55 18.54
N GLU A 46 1.73 13.31 17.94
CA GLU A 46 2.98 13.40 18.68
C GLU A 46 3.41 14.86 18.78
N ASP A 47 3.67 15.30 20.02
CA ASP A 47 4.14 16.64 20.29
C ASP A 47 5.55 16.84 19.71
N HIS A 48 5.68 17.72 18.72
CA HIS A 48 6.93 17.97 18.01
C HIS A 48 7.17 19.47 17.81
N PRO A 49 7.67 20.18 18.83
CA PRO A 49 8.05 21.57 18.69
C PRO A 49 9.23 21.71 17.71
N GLY A 50 9.05 22.43 16.60
CA GLY A 50 10.16 23.03 15.83
C GLY A 50 10.60 22.39 14.51
N ALA A 51 9.92 21.35 14.00
CA ALA A 51 10.31 20.73 12.70
C ALA A 51 9.12 20.30 11.81
N TYR A 52 7.92 20.81 12.08
CA TYR A 52 6.70 20.37 11.40
C TYR A 52 6.77 20.53 9.88
N ASP A 53 7.09 21.73 9.38
CA ASP A 53 7.13 22.01 7.94
C ASP A 53 8.18 21.18 7.20
N LEU A 54 9.36 21.00 7.81
CA LEU A 54 10.41 20.15 7.26
C LEU A 54 9.96 18.69 7.17
N LYS A 55 9.41 18.13 8.26
CA LYS A 55 8.86 16.75 8.26
C LYS A 55 7.74 16.60 7.23
N LEU A 56 6.87 17.59 7.14
CA LEU A 56 5.77 17.59 6.18
C LEU A 56 6.28 17.55 4.73
N SER A 57 7.29 18.35 4.40
CA SER A 57 7.93 18.34 3.09
C SER A 57 8.57 16.99 2.75
N GLN A 58 9.24 16.35 3.73
CA GLN A 58 9.84 15.03 3.58
C GLN A 58 8.78 13.96 3.31
N TYR A 59 7.67 13.96 4.07
CA TYR A 59 6.57 13.03 3.81
C TYR A 59 5.91 13.28 2.46
N LYS A 60 5.68 14.54 2.05
CA LYS A 60 5.15 14.86 0.70
C LYS A 60 6.02 14.26 -0.41
N GLN A 61 7.35 14.35 -0.28
CA GLN A 61 8.28 13.77 -1.24
C GLN A 61 8.25 12.24 -1.20
N LEU A 62 8.38 11.65 0.00
CA LEU A 62 8.38 10.20 0.20
C LEU A 62 7.10 9.56 -0.36
N LEU A 63 5.93 10.09 0.01
CA LEU A 63 4.64 9.59 -0.47
C LEU A 63 4.50 9.68 -1.99
N SER A 64 5.06 10.72 -2.62
CA SER A 64 5.08 10.82 -4.08
C SER A 64 5.98 9.78 -4.73
N VAL A 65 7.07 9.37 -4.08
CA VAL A 65 7.96 8.30 -4.58
C VAL A 65 7.28 6.95 -4.41
N GLU A 66 6.83 6.63 -3.20
CA GLU A 66 6.19 5.35 -2.86
C GLU A 66 4.93 5.11 -3.70
N SER A 67 4.09 6.14 -3.91
CA SER A 67 2.89 5.99 -4.75
C SER A 67 3.22 5.65 -6.20
N ARG A 68 4.28 6.25 -6.76
CA ARG A 68 4.75 5.94 -8.12
C ARG A 68 5.33 4.53 -8.21
N GLN A 69 6.11 4.15 -7.20
CA GLN A 69 6.67 2.80 -7.11
C GLN A 69 5.58 1.75 -6.99
N LEU A 70 4.54 1.99 -6.18
CA LEU A 70 3.42 1.05 -6.01
C LEU A 70 2.68 0.84 -7.32
N GLY A 71 2.35 1.93 -8.03
CA GLY A 71 1.71 1.83 -9.34
C GLY A 71 2.58 1.09 -10.37
N SER A 72 3.90 1.27 -10.33
CA SER A 72 4.84 0.53 -11.19
C SER A 72 4.90 -0.95 -10.83
N ALA A 73 4.99 -1.28 -9.54
CA ALA A 73 5.04 -2.66 -9.06
C ALA A 73 3.75 -3.42 -9.36
N CYS A 74 2.58 -2.79 -9.21
CA CYS A 74 1.29 -3.37 -9.60
C CYS A 74 1.22 -3.67 -11.11
N ARG A 75 1.82 -2.81 -11.96
CA ARG A 75 1.92 -3.08 -13.41
C ARG A 75 2.84 -4.25 -13.71
N LYS A 76 4.00 -4.33 -13.05
CA LYS A 76 4.92 -5.46 -13.19
C LYS A 76 4.25 -6.78 -12.81
N LEU A 77 3.49 -6.80 -11.71
CA LEU A 77 2.71 -7.98 -11.30
C LEU A 77 1.74 -8.43 -12.41
N ALA A 78 1.06 -7.48 -13.05
CA ALA A 78 0.12 -7.79 -14.14
C ALA A 78 0.78 -8.17 -15.48
N MET A 79 2.10 -7.95 -15.63
CA MET A 79 2.90 -8.33 -16.80
C MET A 79 3.70 -9.61 -16.61
N ALA A 80 3.72 -10.15 -15.39
CA ALA A 80 4.43 -11.37 -15.01
C ALA A 80 3.56 -12.62 -15.18
N GLU A 81 2.41 -12.52 -15.85
CA GLU A 81 1.41 -13.60 -15.94
C GLU A 81 1.92 -14.85 -16.66
N LYS A 82 3.02 -14.73 -17.42
CA LYS A 82 3.62 -15.82 -18.19
C LYS A 82 4.56 -16.70 -17.37
N SER A 83 4.96 -16.26 -16.18
CA SER A 83 5.88 -16.99 -15.31
C SER A 83 5.36 -16.96 -13.87
N PRO A 84 4.91 -18.10 -13.32
CA PRO A 84 4.48 -18.20 -11.93
C PRO A 84 5.53 -17.67 -10.94
N GLU A 85 6.81 -17.92 -11.20
CA GLU A 85 7.90 -17.49 -10.34
C GLU A 85 8.10 -15.97 -10.40
N GLU A 86 8.09 -15.37 -11.60
CA GLU A 86 8.16 -13.91 -11.76
C GLU A 86 6.94 -13.21 -11.16
N MET A 87 5.75 -13.82 -11.27
CA MET A 87 4.52 -13.29 -10.71
C MET A 87 4.59 -13.23 -9.19
N LEU A 88 5.16 -14.24 -8.55
CA LEU A 88 5.36 -14.29 -7.11
C LEU A 88 6.39 -13.27 -6.62
N VAL A 89 7.50 -13.10 -7.35
CA VAL A 89 8.51 -12.07 -7.08
C VAL A 89 7.90 -10.67 -7.24
N ALA A 90 7.15 -10.43 -8.31
CA ALA A 90 6.49 -9.15 -8.55
C ALA A 90 5.41 -8.87 -7.49
N MET A 91 4.65 -9.89 -7.07
CA MET A 91 3.68 -9.78 -5.98
C MET A 91 4.39 -9.38 -4.68
N THR A 92 5.44 -10.12 -4.29
CA THR A 92 6.23 -9.83 -3.08
C THR A 92 6.76 -8.41 -3.10
N SER A 93 7.44 -8.01 -4.19
CA SER A 93 7.96 -6.65 -4.35
C SER A 93 6.86 -5.58 -4.25
N SER A 94 5.70 -5.81 -4.87
CA SER A 94 4.58 -4.86 -4.80
C SER A 94 3.99 -4.74 -3.39
N PHE A 95 3.96 -5.82 -2.61
CA PHE A 95 3.51 -5.80 -1.23
C PHE A 95 4.47 -5.03 -0.33
N GLN A 96 5.78 -5.20 -0.53
CA GLN A 96 6.81 -4.45 0.20
C GLN A 96 6.69 -2.94 -0.02
N VAL A 97 6.43 -2.53 -1.27
CA VAL A 97 6.19 -1.11 -1.59
C VAL A 97 4.88 -0.61 -0.97
N LEU A 98 3.82 -1.43 -0.92
CA LEU A 98 2.59 -1.09 -0.21
C LEU A 98 2.86 -0.86 1.29
N CYS A 99 3.68 -1.70 1.92
CA CYS A 99 4.10 -1.51 3.29
C CYS A 99 4.82 -0.16 3.46
N CYS A 100 5.80 0.16 2.62
CA CYS A 100 6.51 1.45 2.68
C CYS A 100 5.56 2.66 2.56
N LEU A 101 4.63 2.62 1.60
CA LEU A 101 3.63 3.68 1.44
C LEU A 101 2.74 3.80 2.69
N THR A 102 2.30 2.67 3.23
CA THR A 102 1.44 2.61 4.42
C THR A 102 2.15 3.16 5.65
N GLU A 103 3.42 2.78 5.85
CA GLU A 103 4.27 3.26 6.93
C GLU A 103 4.44 4.78 6.87
N ALA A 104 4.68 5.32 5.67
CA ALA A 104 4.79 6.77 5.45
C ALA A 104 3.46 7.48 5.77
N CYS A 105 2.31 6.93 5.36
CA CYS A 105 0.99 7.46 5.71
C CYS A 105 0.72 7.42 7.22
N MET A 106 1.03 6.31 7.89
CA MET A 106 0.84 6.15 9.33
C MET A 106 1.68 7.14 10.13
N ARG A 107 2.94 7.37 9.74
CA ARG A 107 3.78 8.40 10.38
C ARG A 107 3.31 9.81 10.07
N LEU A 108 2.80 10.06 8.86
CA LEU A 108 2.19 11.35 8.52
C LEU A 108 0.98 11.64 9.42
N VAL A 109 0.10 10.65 9.62
CA VAL A 109 -1.06 10.76 10.53
C VAL A 109 -0.63 11.21 11.93
N LYS A 110 0.47 10.66 12.47
CA LYS A 110 0.95 11.01 13.82
C LYS A 110 1.44 12.44 13.98
N ILE A 111 1.86 13.08 12.90
CA ILE A 111 2.28 14.49 12.96
C ILE A 111 1.13 15.46 12.65
N MET A 112 -0.03 14.98 12.16
CA MET A 112 -1.18 15.85 11.90
C MET A 112 -1.87 16.27 13.18
N ASN A 113 -2.10 17.57 13.32
CA ASN A 113 -2.78 18.16 14.49
C ASN A 113 -4.31 18.06 14.41
N SER A 114 -4.87 17.96 13.20
CA SER A 114 -6.31 17.83 12.99
C SER A 114 -6.71 16.36 12.87
N GLU A 115 -7.63 15.92 13.73
CA GLU A 115 -8.24 14.60 13.67
C GLU A 115 -8.93 14.37 12.31
N THR A 116 -9.59 15.38 11.77
CA THR A 116 -10.19 15.31 10.42
C THR A 116 -9.14 15.05 9.34
N GLN A 117 -7.97 15.71 9.40
CA GLN A 117 -6.87 15.42 8.48
C GLN A 117 -6.34 14.00 8.67
N GLN A 118 -6.25 13.52 9.91
CA GLN A 118 -5.86 12.14 10.20
C GLN A 118 -6.83 11.13 9.57
N GLU A 119 -8.14 11.31 9.78
CA GLU A 119 -9.20 10.47 9.23
C GLU A 119 -9.20 10.47 7.71
N GLU A 120 -9.05 11.64 7.08
CA GLU A 120 -8.97 11.78 5.62
C GLU A 120 -7.75 11.03 5.05
N ILE A 121 -6.58 11.11 5.71
CA ILE A 121 -5.40 10.35 5.29
C ILE A 121 -5.65 8.85 5.44
N VAL A 122 -6.17 8.41 6.59
CA VAL A 122 -6.48 7.00 6.88
C VAL A 122 -7.48 6.44 5.86
N ALA A 123 -8.55 7.16 5.54
CA ALA A 123 -9.53 6.73 4.54
C ALA A 123 -8.90 6.54 3.16
N LYS A 124 -7.94 7.38 2.78
CA LYS A 124 -7.26 7.27 1.48
C LYS A 124 -6.30 6.08 1.42
N ILE A 125 -5.55 5.79 2.49
CA ILE A 125 -4.70 4.59 2.52
C ILE A 125 -5.54 3.31 2.67
N ASP A 126 -6.68 3.35 3.36
CA ASP A 126 -7.65 2.26 3.45
C ASP A 126 -8.13 1.83 2.05
N GLU A 127 -8.52 2.81 1.22
CA GLU A 127 -8.92 2.59 -0.17
C GLU A 127 -7.81 1.91 -1.00
N VAL A 128 -6.56 2.33 -0.82
CA VAL A 128 -5.40 1.73 -1.51
C VAL A 128 -5.22 0.28 -1.09
N VAL A 129 -5.26 -0.03 0.22
CA VAL A 129 -5.06 -1.39 0.74
C VAL A 129 -6.20 -2.31 0.30
N ILE A 130 -7.46 -1.87 0.36
CA ILE A 130 -8.62 -2.64 -0.13
C ILE A 130 -8.45 -3.00 -1.61
N ASN A 131 -8.09 -2.03 -2.44
CA ASN A 131 -7.91 -2.27 -3.88
C ASN A 131 -6.71 -3.17 -4.17
N TYR A 132 -5.66 -3.10 -3.35
CA TYR A 132 -4.53 -4.02 -3.44
C TYR A 132 -4.93 -5.45 -3.06
N ILE A 133 -5.77 -5.66 -2.04
CA ILE A 133 -6.32 -6.99 -1.71
C ILE A 133 -7.11 -7.55 -2.90
N CYS A 134 -7.90 -6.73 -3.60
CA CYS A 134 -8.59 -7.14 -4.81
C CYS A 134 -7.60 -7.51 -5.94
N LEU A 135 -6.51 -6.77 -6.09
CA LEU A 135 -5.43 -7.11 -7.03
C LEU A 135 -4.81 -8.47 -6.71
N LEU A 136 -4.50 -8.75 -5.43
CA LEU A 136 -3.94 -10.04 -5.00
C LEU A 136 -4.88 -11.21 -5.34
N LYS A 137 -6.19 -11.05 -5.10
CA LYS A 137 -7.20 -12.06 -5.47
C LYS A 137 -7.25 -12.30 -6.97
N ALA A 138 -7.17 -11.24 -7.77
CA ALA A 138 -7.13 -11.36 -9.23
C ALA A 138 -5.82 -12.03 -9.70
N ALA A 139 -4.70 -11.74 -9.05
CA ALA A 139 -3.41 -12.34 -9.34
C ALA A 139 -3.40 -13.85 -9.01
N GLU A 140 -3.94 -14.24 -7.85
CA GLU A 140 -4.12 -15.63 -7.46
C GLU A 140 -4.99 -16.41 -8.46
N ALA A 141 -6.11 -15.81 -8.90
CA ALA A 141 -7.00 -16.43 -9.89
C ALA A 141 -6.33 -16.61 -11.26
N ALA A 142 -5.43 -15.70 -11.63
CA ALA A 142 -4.66 -15.73 -12.87
C ALA A 142 -3.41 -16.62 -12.80
N PHE A 143 -2.98 -17.02 -11.60
CA PHE A 143 -1.75 -17.77 -11.38
C PHE A 143 -1.79 -19.13 -12.10
N GLY A 144 -0.80 -19.38 -12.95
CA GLY A 144 -0.70 -20.61 -13.75
C GLY A 144 -1.77 -20.78 -14.83
N LYS A 145 -2.54 -19.72 -15.15
CA LYS A 145 -3.53 -19.72 -16.24
C LYS A 145 -2.89 -19.37 -17.58
N SER A 146 -3.58 -19.71 -18.67
CA SER A 146 -3.13 -19.37 -20.02
C SER A 146 -3.47 -17.92 -20.39
N SER A 147 -2.69 -17.33 -21.30
CA SER A 147 -2.77 -15.90 -21.69
C SER A 147 -4.12 -15.43 -22.26
N GLY A 148 -5.05 -16.34 -22.56
CA GLY A 148 -6.42 -16.03 -23.04
C GLY A 148 -7.49 -16.00 -21.94
N ASP A 149 -7.14 -16.36 -20.70
CA ASP A 149 -8.10 -16.49 -19.61
C ASP A 149 -8.66 -15.13 -19.17
N SER A 150 -9.94 -15.10 -18.82
CA SER A 150 -10.60 -13.91 -18.29
C SER A 150 -9.96 -13.35 -17.02
N SER A 151 -9.33 -14.20 -16.20
CA SER A 151 -8.59 -13.83 -14.99
C SER A 151 -7.40 -12.90 -15.28
N ILE A 152 -6.71 -13.11 -16.40
CA ILE A 152 -5.58 -12.26 -16.84
C ILE A 152 -6.07 -10.84 -17.16
N LYS A 153 -7.22 -10.74 -17.84
CA LYS A 153 -7.85 -9.44 -18.13
C LYS A 153 -8.31 -8.73 -16.86
N LEU A 154 -8.84 -9.48 -15.89
CA LEU A 154 -9.22 -8.93 -14.58
C LEU A 154 -8.01 -8.42 -13.81
N LEU A 155 -6.91 -9.16 -13.80
CA LEU A 155 -5.65 -8.73 -13.18
C LEU A 155 -5.16 -7.41 -13.79
N ALA A 156 -5.12 -7.31 -15.11
CA ALA A 156 -4.73 -6.07 -15.81
C ALA A 156 -5.63 -4.88 -15.41
N ARG A 157 -6.95 -5.09 -15.34
CA ARG A 157 -7.90 -4.06 -14.92
C ARG A 157 -7.67 -3.60 -13.48
N HIS A 158 -7.45 -4.52 -12.54
CA HIS A 158 -7.12 -4.17 -11.17
C HIS A 158 -5.80 -3.40 -11.07
N SER A 159 -4.80 -3.76 -11.88
CA SER A 159 -3.53 -3.04 -11.95
C SER A 159 -3.69 -1.61 -12.45
N THR A 160 -4.51 -1.38 -13.49
CA THR A 160 -4.88 -0.04 -13.95
C THR A 160 -5.61 0.75 -12.86
N THR A 161 -6.55 0.11 -12.16
CA THR A 161 -7.29 0.73 -11.04
C THR A 161 -6.34 1.19 -9.95
N MET A 162 -5.38 0.33 -9.56
CA MET A 162 -4.34 0.68 -8.59
C MET A 162 -3.53 1.89 -9.03
N ALA A 163 -3.07 1.95 -10.29
CA ALA A 163 -2.32 3.09 -10.80
C ALA A 163 -3.11 4.42 -10.70
N THR A 164 -4.42 4.39 -10.97
CA THR A 164 -5.30 5.55 -10.82
C THR A 164 -5.46 5.97 -9.36
N ILE A 165 -5.69 5.01 -8.46
CA ILE A 165 -5.91 5.28 -7.03
C ILE A 165 -4.65 5.87 -6.40
N VAL A 166 -3.46 5.28 -6.62
CA VAL A 166 -2.21 5.79 -6.03
C VAL A 166 -1.81 7.16 -6.59
N SER A 167 -2.15 7.45 -7.85
CA SER A 167 -1.97 8.79 -8.43
C SER A 167 -2.91 9.80 -7.77
N THR A 168 -4.16 9.40 -7.50
CA THR A 168 -5.17 10.21 -6.83
C THR A 168 -4.83 10.44 -5.35
N LEU A 169 -4.26 9.44 -4.67
CA LEU A 169 -3.71 9.56 -3.31
C LEU A 169 -2.70 10.70 -3.24
N THR A 170 -1.68 10.67 -4.12
CA THR A 170 -0.62 11.70 -4.13
C THR A 170 -1.20 13.10 -4.30
N ARG A 171 -2.18 13.27 -5.21
CA ARG A 171 -2.85 14.56 -5.43
C ARG A 171 -3.67 14.99 -4.22
N SER A 172 -4.42 14.07 -3.62
CA SER A 172 -5.28 14.34 -2.46
C SER A 172 -4.46 14.73 -1.24
N LEU A 173 -3.38 13.99 -0.96
CA LEU A 173 -2.47 14.30 0.14
C LEU A 173 -1.80 15.66 -0.06
N LYS A 174 -1.37 16.02 -1.28
CA LYS A 174 -0.86 17.37 -1.55
C LYS A 174 -1.88 18.46 -1.22
N MET A 175 -3.14 18.28 -1.61
CA MET A 175 -4.21 19.25 -1.33
C MET A 175 -4.52 19.34 0.18
N LEU A 176 -4.59 18.21 0.86
CA LEU A 176 -4.91 18.11 2.28
C LEU A 176 -3.84 18.74 3.16
N LEU A 177 -2.57 18.55 2.80
CA LEU A 177 -1.41 19.04 3.53
C LEU A 177 -0.99 20.47 3.17
N ASN A 178 -1.77 21.14 2.32
CA ASN A 178 -1.61 22.56 1.98
C ASN A 178 -2.75 23.42 2.57
N LYS A 179 -3.70 22.81 3.29
CA LYS A 179 -4.69 23.49 4.13
C LYS A 179 -4.07 23.77 5.49
#